data_AF-A0A939UXX5-F1
#
_entry.id   AF-A0A939UXX5-F1
#
_cell.length_a   1.000
_cell.length_b   1.000
_cell.length_c   1.000
_cell.angle_alpha   90.00
_cell.angle_beta   90.00
_cell.angle_gamma   90.00
#
_symmetry.space_group_name_H-M   'P 1'
#
loop_
_entity.id
_entity.type
_entity.pdbx_description
1 polymer ?
#
loop_
_entity_poly.entity_id
_entity_poly.type
_entity_poly.pdbx_seq_one_letter_code
_entity_poly.pdbx_strand_id
1 'polypeptide(L)'
;MDRGKREDKNLLSYYQQLLEKGTYWVAAERMKNHMECLDFKWKADDVAGLQIADLIAYPLTRHVLNPQEVNLAYDVLEPNIFVEEGKLMGLKIYPQQP
;
A
#
# COMPACT_ATOMS: atom_id res chain seq x y z
N MET A 1 -12.74 -15.95 -8.30
CA MET A 1 -11.98 -15.99 -9.57
C MET A 1 -10.53 -15.97 -9.18
N ASP A 2 -9.82 -17.03 -9.50
CA ASP A 2 -8.39 -17.18 -9.20
C ASP A 2 -7.56 -16.80 -10.42
N ARG A 3 -6.42 -16.15 -10.15
CA ARG A 3 -5.45 -15.71 -11.16
C ARG A 3 -4.85 -16.93 -11.86
N GLY A 4 -4.78 -16.89 -13.20
CA GLY A 4 -4.27 -17.98 -14.02
C GLY A 4 -2.82 -17.80 -14.48
N LYS A 5 -2.17 -18.88 -14.95
CA LYS A 5 -0.76 -18.89 -15.41
C LYS A 5 -0.40 -17.80 -16.43
N ARG A 6 -1.35 -17.43 -17.30
CA ARG A 6 -1.14 -16.35 -18.29
C ARG A 6 -1.06 -14.98 -17.64
N GLU A 7 -1.87 -14.74 -16.62
CA GLU A 7 -1.89 -13.48 -15.87
C GLU A 7 -0.62 -13.35 -15.01
N ASP A 8 -0.17 -14.43 -14.38
CA ASP A 8 1.11 -14.46 -13.66
C ASP A 8 2.28 -14.06 -14.56
N LYS A 9 2.34 -14.66 -15.76
CA LYS A 9 3.39 -14.36 -16.74
C LYS A 9 3.35 -12.89 -17.17
N ASN A 10 2.16 -12.36 -17.42
CA ASN A 10 2.00 -10.96 -17.82
C ASN A 10 2.40 -10.01 -16.69
N LEU A 11 2.02 -10.30 -15.45
CA LEU A 11 2.40 -9.50 -14.27
C LEU A 11 3.90 -9.55 -14.02
N LEU A 12 4.53 -10.71 -14.17
CA LEU A 12 5.98 -10.85 -14.01
C LEU A 12 6.73 -10.02 -15.06
N SER A 13 6.30 -10.08 -16.33
CA SER A 13 6.87 -9.26 -17.39
C SER A 13 6.70 -7.77 -17.13
N TYR A 14 5.53 -7.36 -16.64
CA TYR A 14 5.28 -5.96 -16.27
C TYR A 14 6.16 -5.50 -15.10
N TYR A 15 6.28 -6.34 -14.07
CA TYR A 15 7.16 -6.08 -12.92
C TYR A 15 8.62 -5.90 -13.34
N GLN A 16 9.13 -6.76 -14.24
CA GLN A 16 10.48 -6.62 -14.77
C GLN A 16 10.69 -5.29 -15.51
N GLN A 17 9.74 -4.91 -16.37
CA GLN A 17 9.78 -3.61 -17.05
C GLN A 17 9.75 -2.43 -16.08
N LEU A 18 8.98 -2.56 -14.98
CA LEU A 18 8.92 -1.54 -13.93
C LEU A 18 10.27 -1.39 -13.21
N LEU A 19 10.93 -2.50 -12.87
CA LEU A 19 12.26 -2.47 -12.26
C LEU A 19 13.32 -1.86 -13.19
N GLU A 20 13.21 -2.07 -14.49
CA GLU A 20 14.15 -1.53 -15.48
C GLU A 20 13.96 -0.03 -15.72
N LYS A 21 12.71 0.43 -15.81
CA LYS A 21 12.37 1.80 -16.19
C LYS A 21 12.18 2.74 -15.00
N GLY A 22 11.78 2.21 -13.85
CA GLY A 22 11.27 2.98 -12.73
C GLY A 22 9.90 3.59 -13.03
N THR A 23 9.49 4.54 -12.20
CA THR A 23 8.29 5.35 -12.37
C THR A 23 8.65 6.83 -12.39
N TYR A 24 7.66 7.68 -12.67
CA TYR A 24 7.79 9.12 -12.54
C TYR A 24 8.31 9.56 -11.15
N TRP A 25 7.96 8.81 -10.10
CA TRP A 25 8.27 9.15 -8.71
C TRP A 25 9.48 8.40 -8.15
N VAL A 26 9.83 7.23 -8.71
CA VAL A 26 10.85 6.34 -8.13
C VAL A 26 11.78 5.83 -9.23
N ALA A 27 13.07 6.15 -9.10
CA ALA A 27 14.10 5.70 -10.02
C ALA A 27 14.26 4.16 -10.02
N ALA A 28 14.61 3.62 -11.19
CA ALA A 28 14.84 2.19 -11.40
C ALA A 28 15.87 1.60 -10.41
N GLU A 29 16.96 2.33 -10.13
CA GLU A 29 18.01 1.89 -9.21
C GLU A 29 17.48 1.69 -7.78
N ARG A 30 16.70 2.64 -7.27
CA ARG A 30 16.06 2.53 -5.95
C ARG A 30 15.11 1.34 -5.90
N MET A 31 14.34 1.09 -6.97
CA MET A 31 13.46 -0.08 -7.01
C MET A 31 14.25 -1.39 -6.95
N LYS A 32 15.30 -1.53 -7.78
CA LYS A 32 16.15 -2.72 -7.80
C LYS A 32 16.83 -3.00 -6.46
N ASN A 33 17.18 -1.95 -5.71
CA ASN A 33 17.81 -2.07 -4.40
C ASN A 33 16.84 -2.54 -3.29
N HIS A 34 15.53 -2.40 -3.47
CA HIS A 34 14.54 -2.74 -2.44
C HIS A 34 13.59 -3.87 -2.82
N MET A 35 13.43 -4.16 -4.12
CA MET A 35 12.49 -5.15 -4.63
C MET A 35 13.28 -6.34 -5.20
N GLU A 36 13.48 -7.37 -4.37
CA GLU A 36 14.33 -8.52 -4.72
C GLU A 36 13.58 -9.62 -5.48
N CYS A 37 12.30 -9.85 -5.16
CA CYS A 37 11.52 -10.94 -5.74
C CYS A 37 10.03 -10.60 -5.79
N LEU A 38 9.35 -11.05 -6.85
CA LEU A 38 7.90 -11.06 -6.95
C LEU A 38 7.41 -12.51 -6.81
N ASP A 39 6.67 -12.78 -5.74
CA ASP A 39 6.02 -14.07 -5.50
C ASP A 39 4.50 -13.96 -5.65
N PHE A 40 3.91 -14.97 -6.28
CA PHE A 40 2.50 -15.04 -6.62
C PHE A 40 1.78 -15.95 -5.63
N LYS A 41 1.22 -15.37 -4.55
CA LYS A 41 0.41 -16.11 -3.58
C LYS A 41 -1.02 -16.33 -4.07
N TRP A 42 -1.63 -17.43 -3.63
CA TRP A 42 -3.07 -17.65 -3.79
C TRP A 42 -3.82 -16.85 -2.73
N LYS A 43 -5.08 -16.50 -3.03
CA LYS A 43 -5.90 -15.72 -2.10
C LYS A 43 -6.08 -16.41 -0.75
N ALA A 44 -6.11 -17.75 -0.73
CA ALA A 44 -6.23 -18.52 0.49
C ALA A 44 -4.97 -18.44 1.39
N ASP A 45 -3.82 -18.09 0.81
CA ASP A 45 -2.53 -18.06 1.52
C ASP A 45 -2.22 -16.68 2.13
N ASP A 46 -2.91 -15.61 1.69
CA ASP A 46 -2.65 -14.23 2.13
C ASP A 46 -3.49 -13.83 3.36
N VAL A 47 -3.37 -14.61 4.43
CA VAL A 47 -4.03 -14.31 5.71
C VAL A 47 -3.34 -13.15 6.43
N ALA A 48 -2.01 -13.12 6.40
CA ALA A 48 -1.21 -12.13 7.11
C ALA A 48 -1.37 -10.72 6.52
N GLY A 49 -1.36 -10.57 5.19
CA GLY A 49 -1.52 -9.27 4.54
C GLY A 49 -2.88 -8.65 4.83
N LEU A 50 -3.94 -9.47 4.80
CA LEU A 50 -5.29 -9.03 5.16
C LEU A 50 -5.38 -8.58 6.62
N GLN A 51 -4.83 -9.38 7.54
CA GLN A 51 -4.83 -9.03 8.97
C GLN A 51 -4.07 -7.73 9.26
N ILE A 52 -2.93 -7.52 8.59
CA ILE A 52 -2.17 -6.27 8.71
C ILE A 52 -2.98 -5.09 8.16
N ALA A 53 -3.66 -5.27 7.02
CA ALA A 53 -4.50 -4.24 6.45
C ALA A 53 -5.63 -3.82 7.41
N ASP A 54 -6.31 -4.80 8.03
CA ASP A 54 -7.36 -4.55 9.02
C ASP A 54 -6.80 -3.82 10.26
N LEU A 55 -5.61 -4.21 10.73
CA LEU A 55 -4.95 -3.58 11.88
C LEU A 55 -4.58 -2.11 11.62
N ILE A 56 -4.15 -1.78 10.39
CA ILE A 56 -3.80 -0.40 10.00
C ILE A 56 -5.05 0.45 9.77
N ALA A 57 -6.13 -0.14 9.25
CA ALA A 57 -7.34 0.59 8.88
C ALA A 57 -8.03 1.29 10.07
N TYR A 58 -8.06 0.64 11.23
CA TYR A 58 -8.72 1.17 12.43
C TYR A 58 -8.08 2.46 12.99
N PRO A 59 -6.78 2.50 13.35
CA PRO A 59 -6.15 3.71 13.87
C PRO A 59 -6.17 4.86 12.85
N LEU A 60 -6.05 4.54 11.55
CA LEU A 60 -6.15 5.54 10.48
C LEU A 60 -7.55 6.17 10.42
N THR A 61 -8.60 5.33 10.49
CA THR A 61 -9.99 5.78 10.52
C THR A 61 -10.28 6.64 11.75
N ARG A 62 -9.80 6.21 12.93
CA ARG A 62 -9.97 6.95 14.18
C ARG A 62 -9.29 8.32 14.11
N HIS A 63 -8.10 8.40 13.54
CA HIS A 63 -7.40 9.68 13.33
C HIS A 63 -8.19 10.63 12.40
N VAL A 64 -8.79 10.10 11.31
CA VAL A 64 -9.59 10.90 10.38
C VAL A 64 -10.90 11.40 11.02
N LEU A 65 -11.58 10.56 11.78
CA LEU A 65 -12.88 10.90 12.39
C LEU A 65 -12.73 11.79 13.63
N ASN A 66 -11.74 11.50 14.48
CA ASN A 66 -11.53 12.15 15.78
C ASN A 66 -10.08 12.64 15.91
N PRO A 67 -9.65 13.64 15.12
CA PRO A 67 -8.24 14.05 15.06
C PRO A 67 -7.70 14.66 16.37
N GLN A 68 -8.57 15.09 17.28
CA GLN A 68 -8.19 15.69 18.57
C GLN A 68 -8.00 14.65 19.69
N GLU A 69 -8.38 13.39 19.46
CA GLU A 69 -8.23 12.32 20.45
C GLU A 69 -6.85 11.69 20.38
N VAL A 70 -6.32 11.27 21.53
CA VAL A 70 -5.07 10.52 21.61
C VAL A 70 -5.21 9.20 20.83
N ASN A 71 -4.24 8.93 19.95
CA ASN A 71 -4.22 7.73 19.10
C ASN A 71 -2.79 7.20 18.91
N LEU A 72 -2.26 6.57 19.96
CA LEU A 72 -0.89 6.04 19.97
C LEU A 72 -0.60 5.05 18.84
N ALA A 73 -1.62 4.32 18.39
CA ALA A 73 -1.49 3.39 17.27
C ALA A 73 -1.30 4.12 15.95
N TYR A 74 -1.95 5.27 15.75
CA TYR A 74 -1.69 6.12 14.59
C TYR A 74 -0.30 6.74 14.66
N ASP A 75 0.15 7.20 15.83
CA ASP A 75 1.47 7.84 15.98
C ASP A 75 2.63 6.90 15.55
N VAL A 76 2.47 5.60 15.74
CA VAL A 76 3.44 4.59 15.26
C VAL A 76 3.38 4.41 13.73
N LEU A 77 2.21 4.57 13.14
CA LEU A 77 1.98 4.38 11.70
C LEU A 77 2.31 5.62 10.88
N GLU A 78 2.11 6.82 11.45
CA GLU A 78 2.25 8.12 10.78
C GLU A 78 3.55 8.26 9.95
N PRO A 79 4.74 7.90 10.46
CA PRO A 79 5.98 8.05 9.69
C PRO A 79 6.06 7.18 8.42
N ASN A 80 5.21 6.15 8.33
CA ASN A 80 5.17 5.21 7.22
C ASN A 80 4.08 5.55 6.19
N ILE A 81 3.24 6.55 6.46
CA ILE A 81 2.19 6.98 5.53
C ILE A 81 2.75 8.03 4.59
N PHE A 82 2.50 7.87 3.29
CA PHE A 82 2.94 8.83 2.30
C PHE A 82 2.12 10.13 2.41
N VAL A 83 2.83 11.25 2.64
CA VAL A 83 2.26 12.60 2.72
C VAL A 83 2.87 13.46 1.62
N GLU A 84 2.02 14.13 0.86
CA GLU A 84 2.42 15.09 -0.16
C GLU A 84 1.65 16.40 0.06
N GLU A 85 2.35 17.54 0.06
CA GLU A 85 1.76 18.87 0.33
C GLU A 85 0.91 18.94 1.62
N GLY A 86 1.30 18.20 2.66
CA GLY A 86 0.57 18.13 3.93
C GLY A 86 -0.73 17.31 3.88
N LYS A 87 -1.00 16.61 2.77
CA LYS A 87 -2.14 15.71 2.62
C LYS A 87 -1.69 14.26 2.68
N LEU A 88 -2.40 13.46 3.48
CA LEU A 88 -2.23 12.01 3.49
C LEU A 88 -2.74 11.44 2.16
N MET A 89 -1.85 10.79 1.43
CA MET A 89 -2.16 10.25 0.10
C MET A 89 -2.70 8.81 0.20
N GLY A 90 -3.53 8.42 -0.76
CA GLY A 90 -4.12 7.07 -0.80
C GLY A 90 -5.37 6.87 0.07
N LEU A 91 -5.77 7.89 0.84
CA LEU A 91 -7.02 7.90 1.61
C LEU A 91 -8.16 8.48 0.80
N LYS A 92 -9.24 7.71 0.64
CA LYS A 92 -10.48 8.19 0.02
C LYS A 92 -11.46 8.66 1.09
N ILE A 93 -11.43 9.95 1.38
CA ILE A 93 -12.35 10.58 2.34
C ILE A 93 -13.49 11.22 1.54
N TYR A 94 -14.72 10.81 1.82
CA TYR A 94 -15.90 11.49 1.31
C TYR A 94 -16.31 12.54 2.33
N PRO A 95 -16.42 13.83 1.94
CA PRO A 95 -16.95 14.84 2.86
C PRO A 95 -18.38 14.45 3.23
N GLN A 96 -18.72 14.56 4.52
CA GLN A 96 -20.13 14.56 4.90
C GLN A 96 -20.76 15.82 4.32
N GLN A 97 -21.85 15.67 3.58
CA GLN A 97 -22.62 16.81 3.10
C GLN A 97 -23.07 17.66 4.30
N PRO A 98 -23.10 19.00 4.16
CA PRO A 98 -23.48 19.91 5.22
C PRO A 98 -24.92 19.70 5.72
#